data_AF-A0A2I0NSZ8-F1
#
_entry.id   AF-A0A2I0NSZ8-F1
#
_cell.length_a   1.000
_cell.length_b   1.000
_cell.length_c   1.000
_cell.angle_alpha   90.00
_cell.angle_beta   90.00
_cell.angle_gamma   90.00
#
_symmetry.space_group_name_H-M   'P 1'
#
loop_
_entity.id
_entity.type
_entity.pdbx_description
1 polymer ?
#
loop_
_entity_poly.entity_id
_entity_poly.type
_entity_poly.pdbx_seq_one_letter_code
_entity_poly.pdbx_strand_id
1 'polypeptide(L)'
;MTPVPVTRPPRVLPAVDAGTRESALCTIANVATALETLREVRKHVRGDHKRRLDDVAVILRVAALDAQATYAITDEEARAFIRDCRSR
;
A
#
# COMPACT_ATOMS: atom_id res chain seq x y z
N MET A 1 -40.39 -0.80 -39.45
CA MET A 1 -39.29 -1.49 -38.75
C MET A 1 -39.10 -0.81 -37.40
N THR A 2 -39.52 -1.45 -36.31
CA THR A 2 -39.37 -0.95 -34.94
C THR A 2 -38.02 -1.39 -34.37
N PRO A 3 -37.22 -0.50 -33.76
CA PRO A 3 -35.93 -0.89 -33.19
C PRO A 3 -36.16 -1.64 -31.88
N VAL A 4 -35.56 -2.82 -31.75
CA VAL A 4 -35.56 -3.61 -30.51
C VAL A 4 -34.61 -2.95 -29.51
N PRO A 5 -35.01 -2.70 -28.25
CA PRO A 5 -34.12 -2.14 -27.26
C PRO A 5 -33.11 -3.21 -26.82
N VAL A 6 -31.82 -2.93 -27.02
CA VAL A 6 -30.73 -3.77 -26.52
C VAL A 6 -30.64 -3.59 -25.01
N THR A 7 -31.33 -4.44 -24.26
CA THR A 7 -31.12 -4.59 -22.82
C THR A 7 -29.80 -5.32 -22.61
N ARG A 8 -28.69 -4.56 -22.53
CA ARG A 8 -27.39 -5.13 -22.15
C ARG A 8 -27.46 -5.51 -20.67
N PRO A 9 -27.30 -6.79 -20.29
CA PRO A 9 -27.29 -7.17 -18.88
C PRO A 9 -26.12 -6.44 -18.17
N PRO A 10 -26.31 -5.99 -16.92
CA PRO A 10 -25.26 -5.31 -16.19
C PRO A 10 -24.04 -6.23 -16.10
N ARG A 11 -22.90 -5.75 -16.58
CA ARG A 11 -21.62 -6.45 -16.39
C ARG A 11 -21.30 -6.40 -14.91
N VAL A 12 -21.57 -7.50 -14.21
CA VAL A 12 -21.08 -7.68 -12.84
C VAL A 12 -19.57 -7.80 -12.94
N LEU A 13 -18.87 -6.72 -12.65
CA LEU A 13 -17.44 -6.78 -12.39
C LEU A 13 -17.25 -7.62 -11.13
N PRO A 14 -16.21 -8.48 -11.05
CA PRO A 14 -15.90 -9.17 -9.82
C PRO A 14 -15.78 -8.13 -8.71
N ALA A 15 -16.48 -8.37 -7.59
CA ALA A 15 -16.32 -7.55 -6.40
C ALA A 15 -14.85 -7.66 -5.98
N VAL A 16 -14.11 -6.56 -6.10
CA VAL A 16 -12.80 -6.45 -5.46
C VAL A 16 -13.13 -6.22 -4.00
N ASP A 17 -12.99 -7.25 -3.17
CA ASP A 17 -13.12 -7.09 -1.73
C ASP A 17 -12.20 -5.95 -1.29
N ALA A 18 -12.77 -4.95 -0.62
CA ALA A 18 -11.97 -4.03 0.15
C ALA A 18 -11.13 -4.89 1.10
N GLY A 19 -9.81 -4.73 1.05
CA GLY A 19 -8.87 -5.56 1.82
C GLY A 19 -9.24 -5.66 3.31
N THR A 20 -8.66 -6.63 4.01
CA THR A 20 -8.91 -6.76 5.45
C THR A 20 -8.02 -5.79 6.23
N ARG A 21 -8.44 -5.42 7.44
CA ARG A 21 -7.59 -4.67 8.38
C ARG A 21 -6.24 -5.36 8.64
N GLU A 22 -6.23 -6.69 8.69
CA GLU A 22 -5.00 -7.49 8.80
C GLU A 22 -4.09 -7.31 7.59
N SER A 23 -4.64 -7.37 6.37
CA SER A 23 -3.86 -7.12 5.15
C SER A 23 -3.28 -5.70 5.10
N ALA A 24 -3.98 -4.72 5.69
CA ALA A 24 -3.51 -3.36 5.83
C ALA A 24 -2.33 -3.25 6.81
N LEU A 25 -2.40 -3.92 7.97
CA LEU A 25 -1.28 -4.02 8.91
C LEU A 25 -0.05 -4.68 8.27
N CYS A 26 -0.24 -5.77 7.52
CA CYS A 26 0.83 -6.40 6.74
C CYS A 26 1.42 -5.45 5.69
N THR A 27 0.58 -4.67 5.00
CA THR A 27 1.04 -3.66 4.04
C THR A 27 1.92 -2.60 4.70
N ILE A 28 1.48 -2.08 5.85
CA ILE A 28 2.24 -1.10 6.63
C ILE A 28 3.59 -1.68 7.09
N ALA A 29 3.60 -2.93 7.58
CA ALA A 29 4.83 -3.61 7.98
C ALA A 29 5.80 -3.82 6.81
N ASN A 30 5.30 -4.25 5.65
CA ASN A 30 6.09 -4.42 4.44
C ASN A 30 6.68 -3.09 3.95
N VAL A 31 5.89 -2.00 4.00
CA VAL A 31 6.38 -0.65 3.70
C VAL A 31 7.50 -0.25 4.66
N ALA A 32 7.35 -0.50 5.97
CA ALA A 32 8.38 -0.17 6.94
C ALA A 32 9.70 -0.88 6.63
N THR A 33 9.66 -2.17 6.33
CA THR A 33 10.82 -2.96 5.90
C THR A 33 11.41 -2.44 4.60
N ALA A 34 10.58 -2.17 3.58
CA ALA A 34 11.04 -1.63 2.31
C ALA A 34 11.74 -0.28 2.46
N LEU A 35 11.24 0.60 3.34
CA LEU A 35 11.87 1.88 3.62
C LEU A 35 13.24 1.72 4.31
N GLU A 36 13.41 0.72 5.16
CA GLU A 36 14.71 0.38 5.75
C GLU A 36 15.68 -0.11 4.68
N THR A 37 15.26 -1.03 3.80
CA THR A 37 16.07 -1.49 2.67
C THR A 37 16.46 -0.34 1.73
N LEU A 38 15.50 0.53 1.39
CA LEU A 38 15.77 1.69 0.54
C LEU A 38 16.77 2.65 1.17
N ARG A 39 16.71 2.88 2.49
CA ARG A 39 17.69 3.70 3.21
C ARG A 39 19.10 3.13 3.09
N GLU A 40 19.26 1.81 3.16
CA GLU A 40 20.55 1.16 2.98
C GLU A 40 21.07 1.26 1.53
N VAL A 41 20.22 0.97 0.54
CA VAL A 41 20.58 1.12 -0.89
C VAL A 41 20.95 2.57 -1.21
N ARG A 42 20.22 3.54 -0.64
CA ARG A 42 20.43 4.98 -0.85
C ARG A 42 21.84 5.45 -0.49
N LYS A 43 22.52 4.79 0.46
CA LYS A 43 23.90 5.13 0.84
C LYS A 43 24.87 4.96 -0.34
N HIS A 44 24.58 3.99 -1.21
CA HIS A 44 25.46 3.53 -2.29
C HIS A 44 25.14 4.14 -3.66
N VAL A 45 24.03 4.87 -3.80
CA VAL A 45 23.65 5.51 -5.07
C VAL A 45 23.85 7.03 -5.06
N ARG A 46 23.96 7.62 -6.26
CA ARG A 46 24.16 9.04 -6.50
C ARG A 46 23.30 9.51 -7.68
N GLY A 47 23.26 10.83 -7.89
CA GLY A 47 22.55 11.46 -9.01
C GLY A 47 21.07 11.10 -9.06
N ASP A 48 20.56 10.90 -10.26
CA ASP A 48 19.13 10.67 -10.50
C ASP A 48 18.60 9.39 -9.85
N HIS A 49 19.43 8.35 -9.73
CA HIS A 49 19.00 7.12 -9.05
C HIS A 49 18.68 7.39 -7.59
N LYS A 50 19.47 8.24 -6.92
CA LYS A 50 19.19 8.65 -5.54
C LYS A 50 17.87 9.41 -5.42
N ARG A 51 17.58 10.32 -6.36
CA ARG A 51 16.30 11.05 -6.40
C ARG A 51 15.12 10.10 -6.59
N ARG A 52 15.22 9.15 -7.52
CA ARG A 52 14.18 8.15 -7.76
C ARG A 52 13.91 7.27 -6.54
N LEU A 53 14.94 6.90 -5.76
CA LEU A 53 14.72 6.18 -4.49
C LEU A 53 13.97 7.04 -3.45
N ASP A 54 14.25 8.35 -3.42
CA ASP A 54 13.52 9.28 -2.54
C ASP A 54 12.04 9.40 -2.97
N ASP A 55 11.76 9.44 -4.28
CA ASP A 55 10.39 9.44 -4.81
C ASP A 55 9.64 8.15 -4.45
N VAL A 56 10.28 6.98 -4.61
CA VAL A 56 9.70 5.69 -4.21
C VAL A 56 9.43 5.66 -2.71
N ALA A 57 10.34 6.19 -1.88
CA ALA A 57 10.13 6.27 -0.44
C ALA A 57 8.93 7.15 -0.07
N VAL A 58 8.65 8.22 -0.83
CA VAL A 58 7.42 9.03 -0.64
C VAL A 58 6.18 8.21 -1.00
N ILE A 59 6.16 7.54 -2.14
CA ILE A 59 5.02 6.72 -2.58
C ILE A 59 4.69 5.63 -1.54
N LEU A 60 5.72 4.95 -1.03
CA LEU A 60 5.54 3.93 0.00
C LEU A 60 4.95 4.49 1.29
N ARG A 61 5.39 5.68 1.74
CA ARG A 61 4.80 6.35 2.91
C ARG A 61 3.35 6.71 2.69
N VAL A 62 3.00 7.21 1.50
CA VAL A 62 1.60 7.51 1.16
C VAL A 62 0.76 6.24 1.21
N ALA A 63 1.24 5.13 0.66
CA ALA A 63 0.53 3.85 0.73
C ALA A 63 0.27 3.37 2.17
N ALA A 64 1.26 3.53 3.06
CA ALA A 64 1.07 3.19 4.48
C ALA A 64 0.05 4.13 5.17
N LEU A 65 0.13 5.44 4.91
CA LEU A 65 -0.82 6.42 5.47
C LEU A 65 -2.24 6.21 4.96
N ASP A 66 -2.38 5.86 3.68
CA ASP A 66 -3.68 5.55 3.08
C ASP A 66 -4.30 4.29 3.69
N ALA A 67 -3.49 3.25 3.93
CA ALA A 67 -3.92 2.07 4.67
C ALA A 67 -4.31 2.42 6.12
N GLN A 68 -3.54 3.28 6.80
CA GLN A 68 -3.89 3.73 8.15
C GLN A 68 -5.23 4.47 8.18
N ALA A 69 -5.45 5.40 7.26
CA ALA A 69 -6.70 6.16 7.16
C ALA A 69 -7.89 5.28 6.79
N THR A 70 -7.73 4.40 5.80
CA THR A 70 -8.79 3.51 5.30
C THR A 70 -9.31 2.55 6.37
N TYR A 71 -8.41 2.04 7.23
CA TYR A 71 -8.75 1.01 8.22
C TYR A 71 -8.71 1.51 9.67
N ALA A 72 -8.66 2.84 9.87
CA ALA A 72 -8.55 3.47 11.19
C ALA A 72 -7.46 2.85 12.06
N ILE A 73 -6.28 2.59 11.47
CA ILE A 73 -5.11 2.06 12.17
C ILE A 73 -4.29 3.24 12.70
N THR A 74 -4.13 3.31 14.01
CA THR A 74 -3.32 4.34 14.66
C THR A 74 -1.82 4.09 14.46
N ASP A 75 -1.02 5.14 14.65
CA ASP A 75 0.44 5.03 14.63
C ASP A 75 0.98 4.06 15.68
N GLU A 76 0.37 4.00 16.86
CA GLU A 76 0.80 3.09 17.92
C GLU A 76 0.50 1.64 17.55
N GLU A 77 -0.67 1.35 16.98
CA GLU A 77 -1.01 0.01 16.49
C GLU A 77 -0.08 -0.44 15.37
N ALA A 78 0.19 0.44 14.40
CA ALA A 78 1.13 0.17 13.32
C ALA A 78 2.53 -0.14 13.87
N ARG A 79 3.03 0.67 14.81
CA ARG A 79 4.35 0.47 15.44
C ARG A 79 4.39 -0.81 16.27
N ALA A 80 3.34 -1.10 17.04
CA ALA A 80 3.23 -2.32 17.83
C ALA A 80 3.27 -3.57 16.95
N PHE A 81 2.51 -3.57 15.85
CA PHE A 81 2.51 -4.66 14.89
C PHE A 81 3.88 -4.86 14.23
N ILE A 82 4.52 -3.77 13.78
CA ILE A 82 5.88 -3.82 13.22
C ILE A 82 6.88 -4.41 14.24
N ARG A 83 6.77 -4.06 15.52
CA ARG A 83 7.62 -4.65 16.58
C ARG A 83 7.36 -6.13 16.76
N ASP A 84 6.09 -6.56 16.79
CA ASP A 84 5.72 -7.98 16.88
C ASP A 84 6.31 -8.79 15.72
N CYS A 85 6.17 -8.30 14.48
CA CYS A 85 6.74 -8.93 13.30
C CYS A 85 8.26 -9.10 13.34
N ARG A 86 8.98 -8.22 14.05
CA ARG A 86 10.46 -8.29 14.19
C ARG A 86 10.92 -9.17 15.35
N SER A 87 10.02 -9.49 16.27
CA SER A 87 10.33 -10.32 17.45
C SER A 87 10.16 -11.82 17.19
N ARG A 88 9.57 -12.17 16.04
CA ARG A 88 9.39 -13.53 15.54
C ARG A 88 10.57 -13.93 14.65
#